data_AF-V5I7P6-F1
#
_entry.id   AF-V5I7P6-F1
#
_cell.length_a   1.000
_cell.length_b   1.000
_cell.length_c   1.000
_cell.angle_alpha   90.00
_cell.angle_beta   90.00
_cell.angle_gamma   90.00
#
_symmetry.space_group_name_H-M   'P 1'
#
loop_
_entity.id
_entity.type
_entity.pdbx_description
1 polymer ?
#
loop_
_entity_poly.entity_id
_entity_poly.type
_entity_poly.pdbx_seq_one_letter_code
_entity_poly.pdbx_strand_id
1 'polypeptide(L)'
;VVMKFGKKICQVQGKDPSVEITQDIVEESEDERFDDMSDSAPPIELPSCELSRLEDISELISNCLSSPMRKEKLAAAIESESYIRKLINLFHMCEDLENTEGLHHLYDIFKNIFLLNKNVLFEVMFS
;
A
#
# COMPACT_ATOMS: atom_id res chain seq x y z
N VAL A 1 5.44 -6.79 -34.49
CA VAL A 1 5.72 -7.82 -33.46
C VAL A 1 4.50 -8.70 -33.37
N VAL A 2 4.69 -9.96 -33.81
CA VAL A 2 4.09 -11.19 -33.27
C VAL A 2 2.67 -11.09 -32.69
N MET A 3 1.75 -11.67 -33.47
CA MET A 3 0.74 -12.65 -33.03
C MET A 3 0.06 -12.45 -31.66
N LYS A 4 -1.26 -12.27 -31.69
CA LYS A 4 -2.21 -13.06 -30.88
C LYS A 4 -3.47 -13.22 -31.72
N PHE A 5 -3.61 -14.24 -32.56
CA PHE A 5 -3.99 -15.61 -32.20
C PHE A 5 -5.12 -15.69 -31.16
N GLY A 6 -6.35 -15.81 -31.67
CA GLY A 6 -7.37 -16.69 -31.11
C GLY A 6 -8.27 -16.13 -30.01
N LYS A 7 -9.50 -15.79 -30.38
CA LYS A 7 -10.72 -16.59 -30.12
C LYS A 7 -11.92 -15.78 -30.65
N LYS A 8 -12.64 -16.24 -31.68
CA LYS A 8 -13.89 -17.06 -31.58
C LYS A 8 -14.82 -16.42 -30.53
N ILE A 9 -16.04 -15.97 -30.84
CA ILE A 9 -17.15 -16.69 -31.48
C ILE A 9 -18.34 -15.72 -31.73
N CYS A 10 -19.21 -16.09 -32.68
CA CYS A 10 -20.56 -15.58 -32.98
C CYS A 10 -20.71 -14.28 -33.80
N GLN A 11 -20.73 -14.44 -35.12
CA GLN A 11 -21.37 -13.51 -36.05
C GLN A 11 -22.58 -14.21 -36.71
N VAL A 12 -23.78 -13.94 -36.19
CA VAL A 12 -25.03 -14.15 -36.91
C VAL A 12 -25.45 -12.77 -37.41
N GLN A 13 -25.19 -12.48 -38.69
CA GLN A 13 -25.75 -11.32 -39.38
C GLN A 13 -27.11 -11.71 -39.96
N GLY A 14 -28.15 -11.04 -39.49
CA GLY A 14 -29.41 -10.86 -40.20
C GLY A 14 -29.81 -9.39 -40.13
N LYS A 15 -29.64 -8.67 -41.25
CA LYS A 15 -30.26 -7.38 -41.60
C LYS A 15 -31.79 -7.47 -41.43
N ASP A 16 -32.61 -6.45 -41.20
CA ASP A 16 -32.71 -4.99 -41.43
C ASP A 16 -33.92 -4.55 -40.54
N PRO A 17 -34.67 -3.44 -40.74
CA PRO A 17 -34.37 -2.03 -40.98
C PRO A 17 -35.15 -1.12 -39.99
N SER A 18 -34.61 0.03 -39.55
CA SER A 18 -35.39 1.27 -39.31
C SER A 18 -34.50 2.39 -38.76
N VAL A 19 -34.31 3.40 -39.61
CA VAL A 19 -34.33 4.85 -39.36
C VAL A 19 -34.65 5.21 -37.89
N GLU A 20 -33.84 5.97 -37.15
CA GLU A 20 -33.66 7.41 -37.32
C GLU A 20 -32.44 7.89 -36.50
N ILE A 21 -31.64 8.80 -37.07
CA ILE A 21 -30.48 9.42 -36.44
C ILE A 21 -30.94 10.31 -35.29
N THR A 22 -30.51 9.99 -34.07
CA THR A 22 -30.24 11.00 -33.03
C THR A 22 -28.88 10.67 -32.41
N GLN A 23 -28.02 11.68 -32.31
CA GLN A 23 -26.71 11.57 -31.70
C GLN A 23 -26.85 11.25 -30.22
N ASP A 24 -26.35 10.10 -29.78
CA ASP A 24 -25.98 9.87 -28.38
C ASP A 24 -24.50 9.46 -28.35
N ILE A 25 -23.66 10.47 -28.14
CA ILE A 25 -22.30 10.33 -27.63
C ILE A 25 -22.43 10.39 -26.11
N VAL A 26 -22.36 9.26 -25.43
CA VAL A 26 -21.82 9.18 -24.06
C VAL A 26 -21.23 7.78 -23.95
N GLU A 27 -19.97 7.62 -24.37
CA GLU A 27 -18.85 7.40 -23.44
C GLU A 27 -19.14 6.34 -22.38
N GLU A 28 -18.47 5.19 -22.59
CA GLU A 28 -18.17 4.18 -21.59
C GLU A 28 -17.63 4.85 -20.32
N SER A 29 -18.39 4.73 -19.23
CA SER A 29 -17.83 4.62 -17.88
C SER A 29 -18.99 4.39 -16.92
N GLU A 30 -19.39 3.14 -16.76
CA GLU A 30 -19.89 2.76 -15.44
C GLU A 30 -18.64 2.62 -14.57
N ASP A 31 -18.20 3.77 -14.06
CA ASP A 31 -17.29 3.92 -12.93
C ASP A 31 -17.48 2.71 -12.01
N GLU A 32 -16.42 1.92 -11.87
CA GLU A 32 -16.20 1.11 -10.67
C GLU A 32 -16.52 2.05 -9.51
N ARG A 33 -17.69 1.86 -8.90
CA ARG A 33 -18.21 2.69 -7.82
C ARG A 33 -17.04 3.02 -6.93
N PHE A 34 -16.70 4.31 -6.94
CA PHE A 34 -15.85 4.95 -5.96
C PHE A 34 -16.05 4.22 -4.64
N ASP A 35 -14.98 3.62 -4.12
CA ASP A 35 -14.87 3.26 -2.73
C ASP A 35 -14.90 4.58 -1.92
N ASP A 36 -16.04 5.28 -1.95
CA ASP A 36 -16.48 6.22 -0.93
C ASP A 36 -17.01 5.41 0.26
N MET A 37 -16.25 4.38 0.65
CA MET A 37 -16.38 3.75 1.94
C MET A 37 -15.47 4.51 2.89
N SER A 38 -15.96 5.67 3.32
CA SER A 38 -15.69 6.28 4.61
C SER A 38 -14.21 6.34 5.05
N ASP A 39 -13.69 7.56 5.17
CA ASP A 39 -12.46 7.89 5.92
C ASP A 39 -12.50 7.47 7.42
N SER A 40 -13.53 6.73 7.84
CA SER A 40 -13.78 6.16 9.17
C SER A 40 -12.78 5.07 9.61
N ALA A 41 -11.78 4.71 8.80
CA ALA A 41 -10.69 3.91 9.32
C ALA A 41 -10.00 4.68 10.47
N PRO A 42 -9.94 4.12 11.69
CA PRO A 42 -9.41 4.83 12.84
C PRO A 42 -7.97 5.30 12.58
N PRO A 43 -7.55 6.41 13.21
CA PRO A 43 -6.17 6.85 13.14
C PRO A 43 -5.21 5.70 13.50
N ILE A 44 -4.07 5.66 12.82
CA ILE A 44 -2.99 4.74 13.16
C ILE A 44 -2.16 5.41 14.24
N GLU A 45 -2.17 4.83 15.44
CA GLU A 45 -1.32 5.24 16.54
C GLU A 45 -0.09 4.32 16.57
N LEU A 46 1.09 4.88 16.36
CA LEU A 46 2.33 4.11 16.44
C LEU A 46 2.66 3.82 17.91
N PRO A 47 3.03 2.58 18.24
CA PRO A 47 3.60 2.24 19.55
C PRO A 47 4.82 3.11 19.87
N SER A 48 5.16 3.23 21.16
CA SER A 48 6.47 3.77 21.56
C SER A 48 7.58 2.93 20.93
N CYS A 49 8.55 3.59 20.31
CA CYS A 49 9.69 2.94 19.68
C CYS A 49 10.69 2.48 20.76
N GLU A 50 10.42 1.34 21.38
CA GLU A 50 11.18 0.74 22.48
C GLU A 50 11.46 -0.74 22.22
N LEU A 51 12.55 -1.28 22.79
CA LEU A 51 12.96 -2.69 22.60
C LEU A 51 11.86 -3.69 22.96
N SER A 52 11.16 -3.45 24.07
CA SER A 52 10.08 -4.32 24.57
C SER A 52 8.83 -4.34 23.68
N ARG A 53 8.74 -3.44 22.70
CA ARG A 53 7.57 -3.27 21.82
C ARG A 53 7.86 -3.61 20.36
N LEU A 54 9.05 -4.12 20.04
CA LEU A 54 9.45 -4.43 18.66
C LEU A 54 8.51 -5.43 17.97
N GLU A 55 7.99 -6.41 18.71
CA GLU A 55 7.00 -7.36 18.21
C GLU A 55 5.68 -6.65 17.84
N ASP A 56 5.11 -5.87 18.78
CA ASP A 56 3.89 -5.08 18.55
C ASP A 56 4.02 -4.14 17.34
N ILE A 57 5.18 -3.49 17.20
CA ILE A 57 5.47 -2.57 16.09
C ILE A 57 5.47 -3.33 14.77
N SER A 58 6.14 -4.48 14.73
CA SER A 58 6.22 -5.32 13.52
C SER A 58 4.83 -5.80 13.09
N GLU A 59 4.02 -6.29 14.06
CA GLU A 59 2.66 -6.76 13.80
C GLU A 59 1.76 -5.63 13.28
N LEU A 60 1.77 -4.46 13.93
CA LEU A 60 0.98 -3.31 13.53
C LEU A 60 1.32 -2.85 12.11
N ILE A 61 2.61 -2.73 11.79
CA ILE A 61 3.06 -2.30 10.46
C ILE A 61 2.64 -3.33 9.40
N SER A 62 2.86 -4.62 9.67
CA SER A 62 2.47 -5.72 8.76
C SER A 62 0.96 -5.70 8.47
N ASN A 63 0.14 -5.56 9.52
CA ASN A 63 -1.33 -5.54 9.40
C ASN A 63 -1.85 -4.35 8.56
N CYS A 64 -1.16 -3.21 8.60
CA CYS A 64 -1.54 -2.04 7.81
C CYS A 64 -1.25 -2.19 6.32
N LEU A 65 -0.42 -3.15 5.90
CA LEU A 65 -0.12 -3.40 4.48
C LEU A 65 -1.28 -4.04 3.71
N SER A 66 -2.32 -4.50 4.41
CA SER A 66 -3.50 -5.16 3.81
C SER A 66 -4.41 -4.23 3.01
N SER A 67 -4.39 -2.92 3.29
CA SER A 67 -5.29 -1.94 2.68
C SER A 67 -4.53 -0.71 2.18
N PRO A 68 -4.77 -0.23 0.94
CA PRO A 68 -4.13 0.98 0.43
C PRO A 68 -4.34 2.20 1.34
N MET A 69 -5.56 2.42 1.83
CA MET A 69 -5.86 3.53 2.74
C MET A 69 -5.07 3.44 4.05
N ARG A 70 -4.90 2.23 4.61
CA ARG A 70 -4.09 2.04 5.81
C ARG A 70 -2.60 2.26 5.55
N LYS A 71 -2.09 1.89 4.37
CA LYS A 71 -0.70 2.19 3.98
C LYS A 71 -0.44 3.69 3.95
N GLU A 72 -1.35 4.47 3.39
CA GLU A 72 -1.25 5.94 3.36
C GLU A 72 -1.22 6.52 4.77
N LYS A 73 -2.18 6.13 5.63
CA LYS A 73 -2.25 6.59 7.02
C LYS A 73 -0.99 6.19 7.82
N LEU A 74 -0.47 4.98 7.60
CA LEU A 74 0.73 4.50 8.28
C LEU A 74 1.97 5.27 7.84
N ALA A 75 2.12 5.51 6.53
CA ALA A 75 3.25 6.27 6.01
C ALA A 75 3.28 7.70 6.60
N ALA A 76 2.11 8.36 6.68
CA ALA A 76 1.99 9.68 7.28
C ALA A 76 2.34 9.68 8.78
N ALA A 77 1.91 8.66 9.54
CA ALA A 77 2.28 8.50 10.95
C ALA A 77 3.80 8.32 11.12
N ILE A 78 4.42 7.44 10.32
CA ILE A 78 5.87 7.19 10.36
C ILE A 78 6.66 8.47 10.06
N GLU A 79 6.24 9.23 9.05
CA GLU A 79 6.87 10.48 8.66
C GLU A 79 6.74 11.54 9.77
N SER A 80 5.51 11.80 10.22
CA SER A 80 5.23 12.84 11.21
C SER A 80 5.95 12.62 12.54
N GLU A 81 6.09 11.37 12.97
CA GLU A 81 6.79 11.03 14.22
C GLU A 81 8.30 10.88 14.07
N SER A 82 8.85 11.07 12.86
CA SER A 82 10.25 10.76 12.53
C SER A 82 10.65 9.34 12.97
N TYR A 83 9.72 8.39 12.79
CA TYR A 83 9.78 7.07 13.42
C TYR A 83 10.96 6.23 12.94
N ILE A 84 11.33 6.36 11.66
CA ILE A 84 12.51 5.69 11.07
C ILE A 84 13.79 6.03 11.84
N ARG A 85 13.98 7.29 12.25
CA ARG A 85 15.18 7.70 13.02
C ARG A 85 15.23 7.02 14.39
N LYS A 86 14.08 6.84 15.03
CA LYS A 86 13.97 6.13 16.31
C LYS A 86 14.29 4.64 16.13
N LEU A 87 13.82 4.01 15.05
CA LEU A 87 14.13 2.63 14.70
C LEU A 87 15.62 2.40 14.43
N ILE A 88 16.29 3.34 13.75
CA ILE A 88 17.74 3.28 13.52
C ILE A 88 18.50 3.33 14.85
N ASN A 89 18.10 4.18 15.78
CA ASN A 89 18.72 4.21 17.12
C ASN A 89 18.54 2.89 17.87
N LEU A 90 17.36 2.26 17.77
CA LEU A 90 17.15 0.92 18.34
C LEU A 90 17.98 -0.14 17.65
N PHE A 91 18.20 -0.04 16.34
CA PHE A 91 19.07 -0.95 15.60
C PHE A 91 20.49 -0.93 16.15
N HIS A 92 21.09 0.25 16.28
CA HIS A 92 22.42 0.35 16.90
C HIS A 92 22.46 -0.15 18.34
N MET A 93 21.42 0.14 19.13
CA MET A 93 21.31 -0.40 20.49
C MET A 93 21.23 -1.93 20.51
N CYS A 94 20.47 -2.54 19.60
CA CYS A 94 20.40 -3.99 19.47
C CYS A 94 21.74 -4.58 19.02
N GLU A 95 22.46 -3.92 18.12
CA GLU A 95 23.81 -4.34 17.71
C GLU A 95 24.78 -4.31 18.89
N ASP A 96 24.81 -3.20 19.65
CA ASP A 96 25.68 -3.02 20.81
C ASP A 96 25.41 -4.06 21.91
N LEU A 97 24.15 -4.48 22.05
CA LEU A 97 23.71 -5.48 23.03
C LEU A 97 23.78 -6.93 22.50
N GLU A 98 24.20 -7.12 21.24
CA GLU A 98 24.16 -8.41 20.54
C GLU A 98 22.76 -9.07 20.57
N ASN A 99 21.70 -8.25 20.57
CA ASN A 99 20.31 -8.69 20.64
C ASN A 99 19.80 -9.12 19.26
N THR A 100 20.06 -10.38 18.89
CA THR A 100 19.66 -10.94 17.58
C THR A 100 18.15 -10.95 17.36
N GLU A 101 17.35 -11.21 18.40
CA GLU A 101 15.89 -11.22 18.32
C GLU A 101 15.35 -9.84 17.97
N GLY A 102 15.84 -8.80 18.67
CA GLY A 102 15.51 -7.41 18.35
C GLY A 102 15.90 -7.01 16.92
N LEU A 103 17.07 -7.46 16.44
CA LEU A 103 17.51 -7.22 15.06
C LEU A 103 16.59 -7.91 14.03
N HIS A 104 16.09 -9.10 14.31
CA HIS A 104 15.13 -9.78 13.44
C HIS A 104 13.82 -9.01 13.32
N HIS A 105 13.26 -8.54 14.43
CA HIS A 105 12.06 -7.70 14.40
C HIS A 105 12.30 -6.39 13.64
N LEU A 106 13.43 -5.72 13.88
CA LEU A 106 13.79 -4.50 13.17
C LEU A 106 13.92 -4.72 11.67
N TYR A 107 14.53 -5.83 11.24
CA TYR A 107 14.59 -6.20 9.83
C TYR A 107 13.19 -6.31 9.20
N ASP A 108 12.26 -7.01 9.85
CA ASP A 108 10.89 -7.14 9.34
C ASP A 108 10.15 -5.80 9.32
N ILE A 109 10.37 -4.95 10.34
CA ILE A 109 9.85 -3.58 10.38
C ILE A 109 10.35 -2.78 9.17
N PHE A 110 11.67 -2.70 8.95
CA PHE A 110 12.24 -1.94 7.83
C PHE A 110 11.79 -2.48 6.48
N LYS A 111 11.75 -3.80 6.32
CA LYS A 111 11.23 -4.46 5.13
C LYS A 111 9.78 -4.04 4.85
N ASN A 112 8.92 -4.03 5.87
CA ASN A 112 7.52 -3.65 5.69
C ASN A 112 7.35 -2.14 5.44
N ILE A 113 8.16 -1.28 6.08
CA ILE A 113 8.22 0.16 5.77
C ILE A 113 8.64 0.36 4.30
N PHE A 114 9.61 -0.42 3.82
CA PHE A 114 10.05 -0.35 2.42
C PHE A 114 8.92 -0.69 1.45
N LEU A 115 8.05 -1.65 1.81
CA LEU A 115 6.87 -2.04 1.03
C LEU A 115 5.76 -0.97 0.99
N LEU A 116 5.83 0.09 1.79
CA LEU A 116 4.94 1.25 1.67
C LEU A 116 5.21 2.03 0.37
N ASN A 117 6.40 1.88 -0.21
CA ASN A 117 6.79 2.50 -1.48
C ASN A 117 6.59 4.03 -1.50
N LYS A 118 7.12 4.70 -0.45
CA LYS A 118 7.03 6.15 -0.27
C LYS A 118 8.42 6.79 -0.35
N ASN A 119 8.61 7.67 -1.32
CA ASN A 119 9.90 8.33 -1.57
C ASN A 119 10.45 9.04 -0.33
N VAL A 120 9.60 9.77 0.41
CA VAL A 120 10.02 10.48 1.62
C VAL A 120 10.58 9.52 2.68
N LEU A 121 9.99 8.33 2.82
CA LEU A 121 10.50 7.32 3.76
C LEU A 121 11.83 6.73 3.28
N PHE A 122 12.00 6.53 1.97
CA PHE A 122 13.28 6.10 1.40
C PHE A 122 14.40 7.12 1.60
N GLU A 123 14.11 8.40 1.42
CA GLU A 123 15.08 9.46 1.66
C GLU A 123 15.60 9.43 3.10
N VAL A 124 14.73 9.20 4.09
CA VAL A 124 15.14 9.10 5.50
C VAL A 124 15.88 7.79 5.79
N MET A 125 15.51 6.67 5.15
CA MET A 125 16.20 5.39 5.35
C MET A 125 17.61 5.36 4.76
N PHE A 126 17.86 6.11 3.68
CA PHE A 126 19.13 6.09 2.95
C PHE A 126 19.99 7.34 3.12
N SER A 127 19.56 8.31 3.94
CA SER A 127 20.36 9.49 4.33
C SER A 127 21.37 9.15 5.41
#